data_AF-A0A3C1ENR2-F1
#
_entry.id   AF-A0A3C1ENR2-F1
#
_cell.length_a   1.000
_cell.length_b   1.000
_cell.length_c   1.000
_cell.angle_alpha   90.00
_cell.angle_beta   90.00
_cell.angle_gamma   90.00
#
_symmetry.space_group_name_H-M   'P 1'
#
loop_
_entity.id
_entity.type
_entity.pdbx_description
1 polymer ?
#
loop_
_entity_poly.entity_id
_entity_poly.type
_entity_poly.pdbx_seq_one_letter_code
_entity_poly.pdbx_strand_id
1 'polypeptide(L)'
;MTKIKTQLGSLEIPPRGKCRWLQEALGVSDPEMQLALNIHSYTTLRRWRNDETDQEVSELKRFDLLLELARLAKEAMSAAELRVWMRTPQQRLGATVPCKVLGDLASLNRILQALRDLPRRRQ
;
A
#
# COMPACT_ATOMS: atom_id res chain seq x y z
N MET A 1 25.46 -15.20 7.19
CA MET A 1 24.21 -15.03 6.41
C MET A 1 23.24 -14.19 7.23
N THR A 2 23.27 -12.87 7.02
CA THR A 2 22.52 -11.91 7.83
C THR A 2 21.05 -11.99 7.44
N LYS A 3 20.22 -12.57 8.32
CA LYS A 3 18.76 -12.48 8.21
C LYS A 3 18.39 -11.01 8.33
N ILE A 4 18.08 -10.35 7.22
CA ILE A 4 17.35 -9.09 7.25
C ILE A 4 15.96 -9.45 7.77
N LYS A 5 15.80 -9.45 9.10
CA LYS A 5 14.49 -9.31 9.72
C LYS A 5 14.04 -7.92 9.30
N THR A 6 13.24 -7.85 8.24
CA THR A 6 12.54 -6.62 7.91
C THR A 6 11.62 -6.33 9.08
N GLN A 7 12.11 -5.54 10.03
CA GLN A 7 11.31 -4.90 11.06
C GLN A 7 10.39 -3.92 10.34
N LEU A 8 9.33 -4.43 9.71
CA LEU A 8 8.17 -3.61 9.38
C LEU A 8 7.38 -3.38 10.68
N GLY A 9 8.02 -2.73 11.63
CA GLY A 9 7.41 -2.23 12.86
C GLY A 9 6.84 -0.83 12.69
N SER A 10 7.08 -0.19 11.53
CA SER A 10 6.75 1.21 11.30
C SER A 10 6.09 1.42 9.93
N LEU A 11 4.96 2.13 9.92
CA LEU A 11 4.31 2.66 8.72
C LEU A 11 4.84 4.05 8.34
N GLU A 12 6.03 4.43 8.84
CA GLU A 12 6.72 5.64 8.37
C GLU A 12 7.14 5.47 6.90
N ILE A 13 6.71 6.42 6.07
CA ILE A 13 7.08 6.46 4.65
C ILE A 13 8.55 6.86 4.57
N PRO A 14 9.43 6.04 3.96
CA PRO A 14 10.83 6.38 3.83
C PRO A 14 11.05 7.50 2.79
N PRO A 15 12.17 8.22 2.86
CA PRO A 15 12.51 9.25 1.87
C PRO A 15 12.83 8.67 0.48
N ARG A 16 13.18 7.38 0.40
CA ARG A 16 13.65 6.65 -0.80
C ARG A 16 13.11 5.22 -0.80
N GLY A 17 13.04 4.60 -1.99
CA GLY A 17 12.59 3.22 -2.16
C GLY A 17 11.14 3.00 -1.71
N LYS A 18 10.30 4.03 -1.86
CA LYS A 18 8.89 4.06 -1.47
C LYS A 18 8.08 2.98 -2.19
N CYS A 19 8.40 2.65 -3.45
CA CYS A 19 7.67 1.61 -4.18
C CYS A 19 7.80 0.24 -3.51
N ARG A 20 9.03 -0.15 -3.14
CA ARG A 20 9.27 -1.39 -2.41
C ARG A 20 8.65 -1.35 -1.03
N TRP A 21 8.88 -0.25 -0.30
CA TRP A 21 8.32 -0.08 1.04
C TRP A 21 6.80 -0.18 1.03
N LEU A 22 6.12 0.47 0.08
CA LEU A 22 4.66 0.50 -0.02
C LEU A 22 4.09 -0.90 -0.22
N GLN A 23 4.69 -1.67 -1.13
CA GLN A 23 4.29 -3.06 -1.34
C GLN A 23 4.39 -3.89 -0.05
N GLU A 24 5.52 -3.76 0.66
CA GLU A 24 5.77 -4.45 1.92
C GLU A 24 4.85 -3.99 3.05
N ALA A 25 4.53 -2.68 3.11
CA ALA A 25 3.64 -2.08 4.10
C ALA A 25 2.20 -2.55 3.92
N LEU A 26 1.69 -2.56 2.68
CA LEU A 26 0.35 -3.06 2.36
C LEU A 26 0.25 -4.60 2.40
N GLY A 27 1.39 -5.30 2.40
CA GLY A 27 1.44 -6.76 2.39
C GLY A 27 0.85 -7.36 1.11
N VAL A 28 1.02 -6.68 -0.02
CA VAL A 28 0.48 -7.09 -1.33
C VAL A 28 1.54 -7.83 -2.15
N SER A 29 1.11 -8.80 -2.95
CA SER A 29 2.00 -9.56 -3.83
C SER A 29 2.40 -8.73 -5.06
N ASP A 30 3.37 -9.21 -5.85
CA ASP A 30 3.77 -8.54 -7.08
C ASP A 30 2.58 -8.34 -8.04
N PRO A 31 1.75 -9.37 -8.35
CA PRO A 31 0.55 -9.17 -9.17
C PRO A 31 -0.41 -8.13 -8.62
N GLU A 32 -0.62 -8.10 -7.30
CA GLU A 32 -1.50 -7.13 -6.66
C GLU A 32 -0.93 -5.70 -6.72
N MET A 33 0.38 -5.55 -6.60
CA MET A 33 1.07 -4.27 -6.78
C MET A 33 1.02 -3.78 -8.23
N GLN A 34 1.15 -4.68 -9.21
CA GLN A 34 0.98 -4.33 -10.63
C GLN A 34 -0.43 -3.80 -10.91
N LEU A 35 -1.44 -4.49 -10.37
CA LEU A 35 -2.83 -4.05 -10.47
C LEU A 35 -3.03 -2.68 -9.80
N ALA A 36 -2.53 -2.51 -8.58
CA ALA A 36 -2.65 -1.26 -7.83
C ALA A 36 -2.04 -0.06 -8.59
N LEU A 37 -0.86 -0.25 -9.19
CA LEU A 37 -0.18 0.76 -10.01
C LEU A 37 -0.75 0.87 -11.43
N ASN A 38 -1.69 -0.01 -11.82
CA ASN A 38 -2.24 -0.11 -13.16
C ASN A 38 -1.17 -0.24 -14.26
N ILE A 39 -0.21 -1.16 -14.04
CA ILE A 39 0.85 -1.50 -15.00
C ILE A 39 0.73 -2.94 -15.45
N HIS A 40 1.06 -3.22 -16.71
CA HIS A 40 0.95 -4.56 -17.31
C HIS A 40 2.30 -5.29 -17.45
N SER A 41 3.36 -4.74 -16.85
CA SER A 41 4.73 -5.22 -17.04
C SER A 41 5.38 -5.61 -15.72
N TYR A 42 5.82 -6.87 -15.62
CA TYR A 42 6.55 -7.36 -14.44
C TYR A 42 7.97 -6.78 -14.38
N THR A 43 8.60 -6.57 -15.55
CA THR A 43 9.93 -5.96 -15.62
C THR A 43 9.90 -4.51 -15.16
N THR A 44 8.83 -3.77 -15.48
CA THR A 44 8.60 -2.40 -15.00
C THR A 44 8.43 -2.38 -13.48
N LEU A 45 7.58 -3.24 -12.90
CA LEU A 45 7.43 -3.30 -11.44
C LEU A 45 8.76 -3.64 -10.77
N ARG A 46 9.49 -4.63 -11.28
CA ARG A 46 10.78 -5.03 -10.71
C ARG A 46 11.81 -3.91 -10.77
N ARG A 47 11.84 -3.13 -11.87
CA ARG A 47 12.70 -1.94 -11.99
C ARG A 47 12.36 -0.92 -10.91
N TRP A 48 11.09 -0.53 -10.80
CA TRP A 48 10.65 0.48 -9.83
C TRP A 48 10.87 0.06 -8.38
N ARG A 49 10.66 -1.21 -8.05
CA ARG A 49 10.96 -1.72 -6.69
C ARG A 49 12.43 -1.66 -6.31
N ASN A 50 13.33 -1.71 -7.29
CA ASN A 50 14.77 -1.64 -7.06
C ASN A 50 15.34 -0.24 -7.27
N ASP A 51 14.52 0.72 -7.72
CA ASP A 51 14.89 2.11 -7.87
C ASP A 51 14.70 2.84 -6.54
N GLU A 52 15.79 3.30 -5.94
CA GLU A 52 15.75 4.05 -4.69
C GLU A 52 15.22 5.47 -4.86
N THR A 53 15.21 6.01 -6.07
CA THR A 53 14.77 7.38 -6.34
C THR A 53 13.26 7.49 -6.51
N ASP A 54 12.60 6.37 -6.82
CA ASP A 54 11.17 6.30 -7.18
C ASP A 54 10.79 7.26 -8.32
N GLN A 55 11.75 7.68 -9.17
CA GLN A 55 11.55 8.80 -10.10
C GLN A 55 10.37 8.56 -11.03
N GLU A 56 10.39 7.45 -11.77
CA GLU A 56 9.32 7.15 -12.74
C GLU A 56 7.99 6.78 -12.07
N VAL A 57 8.02 6.02 -10.98
CA VAL A 57 6.78 5.60 -10.29
C VAL A 57 6.08 6.77 -9.62
N SER A 58 6.83 7.80 -9.21
CA SER A 58 6.28 9.04 -8.62
C SER A 58 5.48 9.89 -9.60
N GLU A 59 5.63 9.67 -10.91
CA GLU A 59 4.80 10.34 -11.93
C GLU A 59 3.38 9.77 -11.97
N LEU A 60 3.15 8.60 -11.38
CA LEU A 60 1.84 7.98 -11.33
C LEU A 60 1.00 8.61 -10.22
N LYS A 61 -0.09 9.29 -10.60
CA LYS A 61 -1.13 9.74 -9.65
C LYS A 61 -1.64 8.61 -8.73
N ARG A 62 -1.68 7.37 -9.24
CA ARG A 62 -2.07 6.20 -8.46
C ARG A 62 -1.07 5.88 -7.34
N PHE A 63 0.22 6.11 -7.58
CA PHE A 63 1.24 5.90 -6.56
C PHE A 63 1.06 6.86 -5.38
N ASP A 64 0.77 8.13 -5.64
CA ASP A 64 0.44 9.11 -4.59
C ASP A 64 -0.78 8.69 -3.76
N LEU A 65 -1.83 8.18 -4.42
CA LEU A 65 -3.01 7.68 -3.72
C LEU A 65 -2.71 6.47 -2.83
N LEU A 66 -1.81 5.58 -3.26
CA LEU A 66 -1.40 4.44 -2.45
C LEU A 66 -0.50 4.87 -1.27
N LEU A 67 0.34 5.88 -1.45
CA LEU A 67 1.10 6.50 -0.35
C LEU A 67 0.15 7.16 0.66
N GLU A 68 -0.88 7.86 0.19
CA GLU A 68 -1.93 8.43 1.04
C GLU A 68 -2.69 7.35 1.80
N LEU A 69 -2.99 6.20 1.16
CA LEU A 69 -3.59 5.05 1.82
C LEU A 69 -2.72 4.59 3.00
N ALA A 70 -1.42 4.41 2.78
CA ALA A 70 -0.50 4.00 3.85
C ALA A 70 -0.41 5.05 4.97
N ARG A 71 -0.44 6.36 4.62
CA ARG A 71 -0.45 7.46 5.58
C ARG A 71 -1.70 7.45 6.45
N LEU A 72 -2.89 7.35 5.85
CA LEU A 72 -4.16 7.29 6.57
C LEU A 72 -4.24 6.05 7.46
N ALA A 73 -3.77 4.90 6.94
CA ALA A 73 -3.72 3.66 7.70
C ALA A 73 -2.83 3.80 8.94
N LYS A 74 -1.66 4.43 8.83
CA LYS A 74 -0.75 4.67 9.97
C LYS A 74 -1.42 5.39 11.13
N GLU A 75 -2.31 6.34 10.84
CA GLU A 75 -3.02 7.10 11.88
C GLU A 75 -4.09 6.25 12.60
N ALA A 76 -4.57 5.17 12.00
CA ALA A 76 -5.64 4.33 12.53
C ALA A 76 -5.15 2.97 13.08
N MET A 77 -4.08 2.41 12.54
CA MET A 77 -3.65 1.03 12.81
C MET A 77 -2.13 0.83 12.64
N SER A 78 -1.60 -0.26 13.20
CA SER A 78 -0.22 -0.70 13.00
C SER A 78 -0.02 -1.34 11.63
N ALA A 79 1.24 -1.55 11.23
CA ALA A 79 1.57 -2.27 10.00
C ALA A 79 0.98 -3.69 9.97
N ALA A 80 0.98 -4.40 11.10
CA ALA A 80 0.45 -5.76 11.17
C ALA A 80 -1.08 -5.77 10.98
N GLU A 81 -1.79 -4.87 11.64
CA GLU A 81 -3.24 -4.72 11.47
C GLU A 81 -3.60 -4.28 10.05
N LEU A 82 -2.82 -3.37 9.44
CA LEU A 82 -3.03 -2.97 8.05
C LEU A 82 -2.95 -4.17 7.11
N ARG A 83 -1.95 -5.04 7.27
CA ARG A 83 -1.84 -6.25 6.44
C ARG A 83 -3.04 -7.17 6.60
N VAL A 84 -3.51 -7.36 7.82
CA VAL A 84 -4.73 -8.16 8.08
C VAL A 84 -5.94 -7.48 7.45
N TRP A 85 -6.10 -6.17 7.62
CA TRP A 85 -7.18 -5.37 7.07
C TRP A 85 -7.23 -5.47 5.54
N MET A 86 -6.08 -5.36 4.87
CA MET A 86 -5.94 -5.47 3.42
C MET A 86 -6.33 -6.85 2.86
N ARG A 87 -6.26 -7.90 3.70
CA ARG A 87 -6.52 -9.30 3.34
C ARG A 87 -7.87 -9.82 3.83
N THR A 88 -8.62 -9.04 4.60
CA THR A 88 -9.90 -9.44 5.18
C THR A 88 -11.06 -8.70 4.51
N PRO A 89 -12.24 -9.35 4.34
CA PRO A 89 -13.45 -8.69 3.88
C PRO A 89 -13.83 -7.52 4.79
N GLN A 90 -13.97 -6.33 4.22
CA GLN A 90 -14.33 -5.13 4.95
C GLN A 90 -15.80 -4.80 4.76
N GLN A 91 -16.58 -4.85 5.85
CA GLN A 91 -18.01 -4.52 5.80
C GLN A 91 -18.27 -3.10 5.28
N ARG A 92 -17.41 -2.14 5.66
CA ARG A 92 -17.45 -0.76 5.15
C ARG A 92 -17.24 -0.63 3.64
N LEU A 93 -16.68 -1.67 3.01
CA LEU A 93 -16.48 -1.76 1.56
C LEU A 93 -17.45 -2.79 0.92
N GLY A 94 -18.57 -3.11 1.58
CA GLY A 94 -19.52 -4.10 1.10
C GLY A 94 -18.96 -5.54 1.10
N ALA A 95 -18.26 -5.90 2.18
CA ALA A 95 -17.57 -7.19 2.34
C ALA A 95 -16.47 -7.46 1.29
N THR A 96 -15.89 -6.40 0.71
CA THR A 96 -14.79 -6.49 -0.26
C THR A 96 -13.45 -6.68 0.44
N VAL A 97 -12.56 -7.49 -0.14
CA VAL A 97 -11.16 -7.62 0.30
C VAL A 97 -10.32 -6.50 -0.36
N PRO A 98 -9.77 -5.54 0.40
CA PRO A 98 -9.15 -4.33 -0.17
C PRO A 98 -8.05 -4.61 -1.20
N CYS A 99 -7.14 -5.55 -0.93
CA CYS A 99 -6.02 -5.84 -1.82
C CYS A 99 -6.45 -6.36 -3.21
N LYS A 100 -7.67 -6.90 -3.34
CA LYS A 100 -8.20 -7.43 -4.60
C LYS A 100 -8.79 -6.36 -5.51
N VAL A 101 -9.06 -5.17 -4.98
CA VAL A 101 -9.73 -4.10 -5.72
C VAL A 101 -8.89 -2.83 -5.84
N LEU A 102 -7.63 -2.84 -5.39
CA LEU A 102 -6.72 -1.69 -5.50
C LEU A 102 -6.49 -1.20 -6.94
N GLY A 103 -6.63 -2.09 -7.93
CA GLY A 103 -6.49 -1.72 -9.33
C GLY A 103 -7.64 -0.88 -9.88
N ASP A 104 -8.82 -0.95 -9.28
CA ASP A 104 -9.94 -0.11 -9.64
C ASP A 104 -9.88 1.24 -8.90
N LEU A 105 -9.92 2.34 -9.66
CA LEU A 105 -9.77 3.68 -9.09
C LEU A 105 -10.94 4.05 -8.17
N ALA A 106 -12.16 3.64 -8.52
CA ALA A 106 -13.33 3.90 -7.69
C ALA A 106 -13.22 3.15 -6.35
N SER A 107 -12.80 1.89 -6.39
CA SER A 107 -12.55 1.07 -5.20
C SER A 107 -11.40 1.60 -4.35
N LEU A 108 -10.30 2.07 -4.95
CA LEU A 108 -9.21 2.73 -4.23
C LEU A 108 -9.70 3.97 -3.48
N ASN A 109 -10.51 4.81 -4.12
CA ASN A 109 -11.10 5.99 -3.46
C ASN A 109 -12.04 5.62 -2.31
N ARG A 110 -12.82 4.53 -2.44
CA ARG A 110 -13.63 4.00 -1.34
C ARG A 110 -12.78 3.49 -0.18
N ILE A 111 -11.66 2.82 -0.46
CA ILE A 111 -10.69 2.39 0.56
C ILE A 111 -10.12 3.60 1.30
N LEU A 112 -9.69 4.64 0.57
CA LEU A 112 -9.21 5.88 1.18
C LEU A 112 -10.25 6.53 2.09
N GLN A 113 -11.51 6.59 1.63
CA GLN A 113 -12.59 7.13 2.45
C GLN A 113 -12.85 6.27 3.69
N ALA A 114 -12.88 4.94 3.55
CA ALA A 114 -13.08 4.04 4.67
C ALA A 114 -11.97 4.18 5.73
N LEU A 115 -10.72 4.39 5.32
CA LEU A 115 -9.60 4.67 6.23
C LEU A 115 -9.74 6.04 6.90
N ARG A 116 -10.24 7.06 6.20
CA ARG A 116 -10.50 8.39 6.80
C ARG A 116 -11.52 8.33 7.93
N ASP A 117 -12.52 7.47 7.77
CA ASP A 117 -13.61 7.27 8.72
C ASP A 117 -13.24 6.35 9.89
N LEU A 118 -12.02 5.80 9.92
CA LEU A 118 -11.54 5.04 11.07
C LEU A 118 -11.16 5.97 12.22
N PRO A 119 -11.44 5.57 13.47
CA PRO A 119 -10.97 6.31 14.63
C PRO A 119 -9.45 6.32 14.65
N ARG A 120 -8.87 7.50 14.89
CA ARG A 120 -7.42 7.66 14.95
C ARG A 120 -6.90 7.15 16.28
N ARG A 121 -5.73 6.50 16.24
CA ARG A 121 -5.02 6.12 17.44
C ARG A 121 -4.65 7.39 18.20
N ARG A 122 -5.08 7.49 19.46
CA ARG A 122 -4.58 8.52 20.36
C ARG A 122 -3.08 8.25 20.51
N GLN A 123 -2.26 9.16 19.98
CA GLN A 123 -0.80 9.12 20.11
C GLN A 123 -0.40 9.49 21.53
#